data_AF-L0PCM6-F1
#
_entry.id   AF-L0PCM6-F1
#
_cell.length_a   1.000
_cell.length_b   1.000
_cell.length_c   1.000
_cell.angle_alpha   90.00
_cell.angle_beta   90.00
_cell.angle_gamma   90.00
#
_symmetry.space_group_name_H-M   'P 1'
#
loop_
_entity.id
_entity.type
_entity.pdbx_description
1 polymer ?
#
loop_
_entity_poly.entity_id
_entity_poly.type
_entity_poly.pdbx_seq_one_letter_code
_entity_poly.pdbx_strand_id
1 'polypeptide(L)'
;MSLKTHIAQQFREIIWYSLDNGLISNATFIAERLYWYDTSNADAKHLFSLCLLRSGRYLTVLYMTEGVKHVGCAYMYAQACLQLGKCKQGIAALEAVSSQWTKNQHDDIYRCHLPDAAAIFCLLGHLSKKGGMVKKATDYYICSIKLNPFLWEAFDGL
;
A
#
# COMPACT_ATOMS: atom_id res chain seq x y z
N MET A 1 24.45 3.83 -16.66
CA MET A 1 23.82 3.36 -15.40
C MET A 1 24.90 2.80 -14.49
N SER A 2 24.83 3.06 -13.18
CA SER A 2 25.77 2.51 -12.20
C SER A 2 25.49 1.02 -11.96
N LEU A 3 26.49 0.22 -11.61
CA LEU A 3 26.30 -1.19 -11.20
C LEU A 3 25.24 -1.29 -10.09
N LYS A 4 25.21 -0.30 -9.20
CA LYS A 4 24.23 -0.19 -8.11
C LYS A 4 22.79 -0.11 -8.61
N THR A 5 22.54 0.67 -9.65
CA THR A 5 21.21 0.83 -10.25
C THR A 5 20.74 -0.45 -10.94
N HIS A 6 21.66 -1.21 -11.55
CA HIS A 6 21.33 -2.49 -12.20
C HIS A 6 20.90 -3.55 -11.19
N ILE A 7 21.65 -3.70 -10.09
CA ILE A 7 21.32 -4.67 -9.03
C ILE A 7 19.94 -4.35 -8.43
N ALA A 8 19.68 -3.07 -8.13
CA ALA A 8 18.39 -2.65 -7.58
C ALA A 8 17.22 -2.88 -8.56
N GLN A 9 17.46 -2.81 -9.87
CA GLN A 9 16.47 -3.14 -10.88
C GLN A 9 16.20 -4.65 -10.92
N GLN A 10 17.26 -5.48 -10.98
CA GLN A 10 17.12 -6.94 -10.95
C GLN A 10 16.39 -7.43 -9.69
N PHE A 11 16.66 -6.84 -8.53
CA PHE A 11 15.92 -7.16 -7.31
C PHE A 11 14.43 -6.85 -7.45
N ARG A 12 14.04 -5.71 -8.02
CA ARG A 12 12.62 -5.38 -8.25
C ARG A 12 11.96 -6.40 -9.18
N GLU A 13 12.63 -6.78 -10.27
CA GLU A 13 12.12 -7.79 -11.20
C GLU A 13 11.88 -9.13 -10.51
N ILE A 14 12.84 -9.61 -9.72
CA ILE A 14 12.72 -10.87 -8.96
C ILE A 14 11.62 -10.78 -7.89
N ILE A 15 11.49 -9.64 -7.21
CA ILE A 15 10.43 -9.43 -6.20
C ILE A 15 9.06 -9.53 -6.86
N TRP A 16 8.84 -8.84 -7.98
CA TRP A 16 7.56 -8.87 -8.68
C TRP A 16 7.25 -10.26 -9.26
N TYR A 17 8.22 -10.89 -9.91
CA TYR A 17 8.09 -12.29 -10.33
C TYR A 17 7.67 -13.19 -9.17
N SER A 18 8.31 -13.02 -8.01
CA SER A 18 8.01 -13.84 -6.82
C SER A 18 6.61 -13.55 -6.28
N LEU A 19 6.18 -12.30 -6.24
CA LEU A 19 4.83 -11.91 -5.81
C LEU A 19 3.75 -12.47 -6.75
N ASP A 20 3.98 -12.39 -8.05
CA ASP A 20 3.05 -12.87 -9.08
C ASP A 20 2.86 -14.40 -9.04
N ASN A 21 3.92 -15.11 -8.66
CA ASN A 21 3.91 -16.57 -8.51
C ASN A 21 3.60 -17.04 -7.08
N GLY A 22 3.22 -16.14 -6.17
CA GLY A 22 2.90 -16.48 -4.78
C GLY A 22 4.10 -16.95 -3.93
N LEU A 23 5.34 -16.74 -4.40
CA LEU A 23 6.59 -17.08 -3.71
C LEU A 23 6.94 -16.04 -2.63
N ILE A 24 6.06 -15.87 -1.64
CA ILE A 24 6.13 -14.77 -0.66
C ILE A 24 7.43 -14.78 0.16
N SER A 25 7.95 -15.95 0.54
CA SER A 25 9.22 -16.04 1.29
C SER A 25 10.40 -15.50 0.46
N ASN A 26 10.43 -15.81 -0.84
CA ASN A 26 11.48 -15.35 -1.73
C ASN A 26 11.37 -13.84 -1.96
N ALA A 27 10.16 -13.35 -2.24
CA ALA A 27 9.87 -11.93 -2.39
C ALA A 27 10.34 -11.13 -1.16
N THR A 28 10.00 -11.63 0.03
CA THR A 28 10.35 -10.98 1.30
C THR A 28 11.86 -10.91 1.50
N PHE A 29 12.58 -12.00 1.25
CA PHE A 29 14.04 -12.04 1.39
C PHE A 29 14.73 -11.04 0.45
N ILE A 30 14.35 -11.03 -0.84
CA ILE A 30 14.95 -10.11 -1.82
C ILE A 30 14.56 -8.66 -1.54
N ALA A 31 13.32 -8.39 -1.13
CA ALA A 31 12.87 -7.05 -0.78
C ALA A 31 13.59 -6.49 0.47
N GLU A 32 13.90 -7.34 1.45
CA GLU A 32 14.73 -6.96 2.59
C GLU A 32 16.13 -6.52 2.13
N ARG A 33 16.76 -7.27 1.21
CA ARG A 33 18.06 -6.91 0.63
C ARG A 33 18.01 -5.59 -0.14
N LEU A 34 16.95 -5.37 -0.93
CA LEU A 34 16.73 -4.12 -1.65
C LEU A 34 16.56 -2.94 -0.68
N TYR A 35 15.82 -3.11 0.41
CA TYR A 35 15.63 -2.07 1.43
C TYR A 35 16.94 -1.71 2.13
N TRP A 36 17.73 -2.70 2.55
CA TRP A 36 19.04 -2.44 3.19
C TRP A 36 20.09 -1.88 2.24
N TYR A 37 19.88 -2.03 0.93
CA TYR A 37 20.73 -1.41 -0.07
C TYR A 37 20.67 0.12 -0.01
N ASP A 38 19.47 0.67 0.25
CA ASP A 38 19.23 2.10 0.47
C ASP A 38 17.99 2.30 1.37
N THR A 39 18.24 2.46 2.67
CA THR A 39 17.18 2.61 3.68
C THR A 39 16.46 3.96 3.61
N SER A 40 17.03 4.93 2.89
CA SER A 40 16.41 6.24 2.67
C SER A 40 15.35 6.21 1.57
N ASN A 41 15.41 5.19 0.70
CA ASN A 41 14.49 5.05 -0.42
C ASN A 41 13.10 4.58 0.05
N ALA A 42 12.11 5.47 -0.07
CA ALA A 42 10.73 5.19 0.32
C ALA A 42 10.05 4.14 -0.57
N ASP A 43 10.42 4.01 -1.85
CA ASP A 43 9.87 2.99 -2.75
C ASP A 43 10.35 1.59 -2.35
N ALA A 44 11.64 1.46 -2.02
CA ALA A 44 12.21 0.20 -1.53
C ALA A 44 11.56 -0.21 -0.20
N LYS A 45 11.35 0.77 0.70
CA LYS A 45 10.63 0.57 1.95
C LYS A 45 9.18 0.13 1.72
N HIS A 46 8.46 0.80 0.82
CA HIS A 46 7.09 0.42 0.44
C HIS A 46 7.03 -1.02 -0.11
N LEU A 47 7.92 -1.39 -1.03
CA LEU A 47 7.95 -2.73 -1.63
C LEU A 47 8.26 -3.82 -0.60
N PHE A 48 9.17 -3.55 0.34
CA PHE A 48 9.43 -4.47 1.44
C PHE A 48 8.25 -4.59 2.39
N SER A 49 7.61 -3.47 2.74
CA SER A 49 6.38 -3.46 3.53
C SER A 49 5.23 -4.23 2.86
N LEU A 50 5.11 -4.18 1.54
CA LEU A 50 4.15 -4.99 0.78
C LEU A 50 4.40 -6.50 0.98
N CYS A 51 5.66 -6.94 0.88
CA CYS A 51 6.02 -8.34 1.09
C CYS A 51 5.75 -8.79 2.54
N LEU A 52 6.07 -7.94 3.52
CA LEU A 52 5.78 -8.20 4.94
C LEU A 52 4.29 -8.27 5.23
N LEU A 53 3.48 -7.41 4.58
CA LEU A 53 2.04 -7.43 4.73
C LEU A 53 1.45 -8.72 4.18
N ARG A 54 1.89 -9.15 2.98
CA ARG A 54 1.47 -10.42 2.36
C ARG A 54 1.89 -11.66 3.14
N SER A 55 2.96 -11.57 3.95
CA SER A 55 3.38 -12.62 4.89
C SER A 55 2.72 -12.52 6.27
N GLY A 56 1.78 -11.59 6.49
CA GLY A 56 1.05 -11.45 7.75
C GLY A 56 1.80 -10.73 8.87
N ARG A 57 2.95 -10.10 8.58
CA ARG A 57 3.80 -9.42 9.59
C ARG A 57 3.35 -7.98 9.83
N TYR A 58 2.10 -7.78 10.23
CA TYR A 58 1.47 -6.45 10.31
C TYR A 58 2.13 -5.50 11.30
N LEU A 59 2.60 -5.99 12.45
CA LEU A 59 3.31 -5.15 13.44
C LEU A 59 4.61 -4.58 12.86
N THR A 60 5.38 -5.39 12.13
CA THR A 60 6.61 -4.94 11.47
C THR A 60 6.32 -3.88 10.42
N VAL A 61 5.27 -4.09 9.61
CA VAL A 61 4.84 -3.09 8.60
C VAL A 61 4.52 -1.76 9.28
N LEU A 62 3.74 -1.79 10.37
CA LEU A 62 3.35 -0.59 11.11
C LEU A 62 4.57 0.20 11.57
N TYR A 63 5.54 -0.43 12.25
CA TYR A 63 6.73 0.27 12.74
C TYR A 63 7.61 0.82 11.60
N MET A 64 7.75 0.09 10.49
CA MET A 64 8.61 0.56 9.40
C MET A 64 8.02 1.74 8.63
N THR A 65 6.69 1.83 8.55
CA THR A 65 5.99 2.82 7.71
C THR A 65 5.43 4.01 8.49
N GLU A 66 5.57 3.98 9.82
CA GLU A 66 5.14 5.07 10.70
C GLU A 66 5.82 6.40 10.32
N GLY A 67 5.01 7.45 10.13
CA GLY A 67 5.51 8.81 9.83
C GLY A 67 6.14 9.01 8.45
N VAL A 68 6.15 8.02 7.58
CA VAL A 68 6.77 8.13 6.25
C VAL A 68 5.85 8.88 5.29
N LYS A 69 6.30 10.03 4.76
CA LYS A 69 5.56 10.88 3.82
C LYS A 69 5.60 10.37 2.37
N HIS A 70 5.20 9.11 2.17
CA HIS A 70 5.12 8.46 0.86
C HIS A 70 3.80 7.70 0.76
N VAL A 71 3.05 7.92 -0.32
CA VAL A 71 1.69 7.37 -0.50
C VAL A 71 1.66 5.84 -0.37
N GLY A 72 2.62 5.14 -0.98
CA GLY A 72 2.71 3.68 -0.87
C GLY A 72 3.01 3.20 0.55
N CYS A 73 3.84 3.93 1.30
CA CYS A 73 4.15 3.58 2.70
C CYS A 73 2.96 3.84 3.61
N ALA A 74 2.31 5.00 3.46
CA ALA A 74 1.11 5.35 4.23
C ALA A 74 -0.03 4.35 3.97
N TYR A 75 -0.16 3.87 2.74
CA TYR A 75 -1.15 2.84 2.39
C TYR A 75 -0.84 1.50 3.05
N MET A 76 0.42 1.05 3.05
CA MET A 76 0.83 -0.16 3.79
C MET A 76 0.62 0.00 5.31
N TYR A 77 0.93 1.16 5.88
CA TYR A 77 0.68 1.49 7.28
C TYR A 77 -0.82 1.36 7.60
N ALA A 78 -1.66 1.97 6.77
CA ALA A 78 -3.11 1.97 6.94
C ALA A 78 -3.72 0.55 6.82
N GLN A 79 -3.23 -0.28 5.88
CA GLN A 79 -3.63 -1.68 5.80
C GLN A 79 -3.22 -2.47 7.04
N ALA A 80 -2.01 -2.26 7.57
CA ALA A 80 -1.58 -2.87 8.84
C ALA A 80 -2.45 -2.39 10.02
N CYS A 81 -2.77 -1.10 10.08
CA CYS A 81 -3.70 -0.54 11.07
C CYS A 81 -5.09 -1.17 10.97
N LEU A 82 -5.60 -1.43 9.77
CA LEU A 82 -6.88 -2.12 9.58
C LEU A 82 -6.84 -3.52 10.21
N GLN A 83 -5.79 -4.30 9.97
CA GLN A 83 -5.63 -5.64 10.54
C GLN A 83 -5.51 -5.59 12.07
N LEU A 84 -4.75 -4.62 12.60
CA LEU A 84 -4.51 -4.45 14.04
C LEU A 84 -5.64 -3.69 14.79
N GLY A 85 -6.68 -3.23 14.09
CA GLY A 85 -7.79 -2.46 14.68
C GLY A 85 -7.44 -1.00 15.04
N LYS A 86 -6.27 -0.50 14.63
CA LYS A 86 -5.78 0.86 14.89
C LYS A 86 -6.36 1.89 13.90
N CYS A 87 -7.68 1.88 13.75
CA CYS A 87 -8.37 2.54 12.62
C CYS A 87 -8.09 4.05 12.52
N LYS A 88 -8.12 4.78 13.64
CA LYS A 88 -7.87 6.23 13.68
C LYS A 88 -6.47 6.60 13.18
N GLN A 89 -5.46 5.79 13.50
CA GLN A 89 -4.07 6.02 13.07
C GLN A 89 -3.93 5.80 11.56
N GLY A 90 -4.56 4.74 11.03
CA GLY A 90 -4.57 4.47 9.59
C GLY A 90 -5.22 5.59 8.78
N ILE A 91 -6.35 6.12 9.25
CA ILE A 91 -7.05 7.24 8.59
C ILE A 91 -6.15 8.49 8.58
N ALA A 92 -5.61 8.89 9.73
CA ALA A 92 -4.75 10.06 9.84
C ALA A 92 -3.50 9.96 8.94
N ALA A 93 -2.90 8.77 8.84
CA ALA A 93 -1.74 8.53 7.98
C ALA A 93 -2.06 8.71 6.49
N LEU A 94 -3.23 8.24 6.03
CA LEU A 94 -3.66 8.43 4.65
C LEU A 94 -3.98 9.90 4.36
N GLU A 95 -4.73 10.58 5.24
CA GLU A 95 -5.10 11.99 5.07
C GLU A 95 -3.87 12.91 5.03
N ALA A 96 -2.82 12.58 5.79
CA ALA A 96 -1.55 13.31 5.79
C ALA A 96 -0.80 13.30 4.45
N VAL A 97 -1.10 12.33 3.56
CA VAL A 97 -0.52 12.22 2.21
C VAL A 97 -1.53 12.50 1.11
N SER A 98 -2.66 13.15 1.41
CA SER A 98 -3.74 13.45 0.46
C SER A 98 -3.32 14.22 -0.79
N SER A 99 -2.27 15.04 -0.70
CA SER A 99 -1.70 15.74 -1.86
C SER A 99 -1.01 14.83 -2.87
N GLN A 100 -0.69 13.59 -2.49
CA GLN A 100 -0.06 12.58 -3.36
C GLN A 100 -1.08 11.63 -4.00
N TRP A 101 -2.37 11.78 -3.71
CA TRP A 101 -3.40 10.90 -4.25
C TRP A 101 -3.63 11.20 -5.73
N THR A 102 -3.25 10.26 -6.59
CA THR A 102 -3.40 10.36 -8.05
C THR A 102 -4.61 9.58 -8.53
N LYS A 103 -5.18 9.97 -9.67
CA LYS A 103 -6.24 9.16 -10.33
C LYS A 103 -5.65 7.86 -10.86
N ASN A 104 -6.50 6.89 -11.17
CA ASN A 104 -6.09 5.58 -11.70
C ASN A 104 -5.09 5.73 -12.86
N GLN A 105 -3.95 5.02 -12.74
CA GLN A 105 -2.88 4.95 -13.74
C GLN A 105 -2.61 3.50 -14.18
N HIS A 106 -3.50 2.57 -13.86
CA HIS A 106 -3.37 1.19 -14.30
C HIS A 106 -3.79 1.05 -15.76
N ASP A 107 -2.87 0.51 -16.56
CA ASP A 107 -3.10 0.09 -17.93
C ASP A 107 -2.64 -1.38 -18.08
N ASP A 108 -3.11 -2.06 -19.12
CA ASP A 108 -2.78 -3.48 -19.38
C ASP A 108 -1.29 -3.71 -19.69
N ILE A 109 -0.55 -2.65 -20.04
CA ILE A 109 0.84 -2.73 -20.50
C ILE A 109 1.83 -2.53 -19.35
N TYR A 110 1.51 -1.64 -18.41
CA TYR A 110 2.43 -1.23 -17.36
C TYR A 110 1.83 -1.42 -15.97
N ARG A 111 2.62 -2.06 -15.10
CA ARG A 111 2.27 -2.21 -13.69
C ARG A 111 2.42 -0.87 -12.97
N CYS A 112 1.30 -0.36 -12.44
CA CYS A 112 1.34 0.64 -11.37
C CYS A 112 1.34 -0.08 -10.02
N HIS A 113 2.31 0.21 -9.15
CA HIS A 113 2.41 -0.43 -7.83
C HIS A 113 1.95 0.47 -6.69
N LEU A 114 1.77 1.77 -6.95
CA LEU A 114 1.26 2.71 -5.97
C LEU A 114 -0.26 2.71 -6.00
N PRO A 115 -0.91 2.87 -4.83
CA PRO A 115 -2.36 2.93 -4.77
C PRO A 115 -2.86 4.24 -5.39
N ASP A 116 -3.91 4.15 -6.18
CA ASP A 116 -4.63 5.32 -6.68
C ASP A 116 -5.61 5.86 -5.64
N ALA A 117 -6.18 7.03 -5.91
CA ALA A 117 -7.14 7.69 -5.04
C ALA A 117 -8.38 6.82 -4.77
N ALA A 118 -8.85 6.04 -5.75
CA ALA A 118 -10.00 5.16 -5.58
C ALA A 118 -9.72 4.07 -4.54
N ALA A 119 -8.58 3.38 -4.64
CA ALA A 119 -8.15 2.37 -3.67
C ALA A 119 -7.93 2.96 -2.27
N ILE A 120 -7.41 4.19 -2.19
CA ILE A 120 -7.22 4.90 -0.91
C ILE A 120 -8.56 5.21 -0.24
N PHE A 121 -9.53 5.73 -1.00
CA PHE A 121 -10.88 5.98 -0.47
C PHE A 121 -11.58 4.69 -0.03
N CYS A 122 -11.39 3.59 -0.75
CA CYS A 122 -11.92 2.29 -0.33
C CYS A 122 -11.36 1.86 1.03
N LEU A 123 -10.04 1.97 1.20
CA LEU A 123 -9.38 1.65 2.48
C LEU A 123 -9.82 2.58 3.62
N LEU A 124 -10.02 3.88 3.35
CA LEU A 124 -10.60 4.82 4.32
C LEU A 124 -12.02 4.42 4.73
N GLY A 125 -12.82 3.93 3.78
CA GLY A 125 -14.14 3.35 4.04
C GLY A 125 -14.05 2.15 4.99
N HIS A 126 -13.16 1.18 4.71
CA HIS A 126 -12.97 0.01 5.57
C HIS A 126 -12.50 0.37 6.98
N LEU A 127 -11.53 1.27 7.09
CA LEU A 127 -11.03 1.76 8.38
C LEU A 127 -12.13 2.49 9.15
N SER A 128 -12.93 3.30 8.48
CA SER A 128 -14.03 4.05 9.10
C SER A 128 -15.14 3.12 9.57
N LYS A 129 -15.52 2.13 8.75
CA LYS A 129 -16.52 1.11 9.09
C LYS A 129 -16.07 0.29 10.30
N LYS A 130 -14.83 -0.21 10.28
CA LYS A 130 -14.24 -0.96 11.40
C LYS A 130 -14.08 -0.10 12.66
N GLY A 131 -13.82 1.19 12.51
CA GLY A 131 -13.75 2.16 13.60
C GLY A 131 -15.11 2.66 14.12
N GLY A 132 -16.24 2.15 13.62
CA GLY A 132 -17.59 2.54 14.04
C GLY A 132 -18.11 3.86 13.44
N MET A 133 -17.38 4.47 12.51
CA MET A 133 -17.75 5.72 11.84
C MET A 133 -18.52 5.46 10.55
N VAL A 134 -19.71 4.83 10.67
CA VAL A 134 -20.48 4.31 9.52
C VAL A 134 -20.79 5.37 8.48
N LYS A 135 -21.24 6.57 8.89
CA LYS A 135 -21.56 7.66 7.94
C LYS A 135 -20.36 8.07 7.10
N LYS A 136 -19.20 8.28 7.74
CA LYS A 136 -17.94 8.59 7.04
C LYS A 136 -17.51 7.46 6.12
N ALA A 137 -17.72 6.20 6.53
CA ALA A 137 -17.41 5.06 5.69
C ALA A 137 -18.20 5.10 4.39
N THR A 138 -19.52 5.35 4.47
CA THR A 138 -20.39 5.53 3.30
C THR A 138 -19.89 6.65 2.39
N ASP A 139 -19.54 7.82 2.94
CA ASP A 139 -19.01 8.95 2.15
C ASP A 139 -17.72 8.58 1.40
N TYR A 140 -16.79 7.89 2.07
CA TYR A 140 -15.55 7.44 1.45
C TYR A 140 -15.79 6.39 0.35
N TYR A 141 -16.70 5.43 0.56
CA TYR A 141 -17.04 4.45 -0.49
C TYR A 141 -17.68 5.11 -1.71
N ILE A 142 -18.58 6.09 -1.51
CA ILE A 142 -19.16 6.87 -2.61
C ILE A 142 -18.05 7.58 -3.40
N CYS A 143 -17.09 8.22 -2.72
CA CYS A 143 -15.95 8.87 -3.37
C CYS A 143 -15.09 7.86 -4.16
N SER A 144 -14.88 6.66 -3.62
CA SER A 144 -14.15 5.59 -4.29
C SER A 144 -14.83 5.15 -5.59
N ILE A 145 -16.13 4.85 -5.54
CA ILE A 145 -16.92 4.40 -6.71
C ILE A 145 -17.02 5.48 -7.78
N LYS A 146 -17.13 6.77 -7.37
CA LYS A 146 -17.11 7.89 -8.32
C LYS A 146 -15.80 7.98 -9.12
N LEU A 147 -14.68 7.56 -8.54
CA LEU A 147 -13.38 7.55 -9.20
C LEU A 147 -13.15 6.25 -9.99
N ASN A 148 -13.61 5.11 -9.46
CA ASN A 148 -13.54 3.82 -10.12
C ASN A 148 -14.85 3.03 -9.89
N PRO A 149 -15.79 3.07 -10.85
CA PRO A 149 -17.06 2.36 -10.75
C PRO A 149 -16.94 0.83 -10.68
N PHE A 150 -15.77 0.29 -11.02
CA PHE A 150 -15.51 -1.16 -11.03
C PHE A 150 -14.92 -1.67 -9.71
N LEU A 151 -14.72 -0.81 -8.71
CA LEU A 151 -14.18 -1.22 -7.42
C LEU A 151 -15.26 -1.89 -6.56
N TRP A 152 -15.46 -3.19 -6.77
CA TRP A 152 -16.46 -4.00 -6.07
C TRP A 152 -16.38 -3.88 -4.54
N GLU A 153 -15.18 -3.86 -3.97
CA GLU A 153 -14.98 -3.76 -2.52
C GLU A 153 -15.62 -2.50 -1.90
N ALA A 154 -15.62 -1.38 -2.62
CA ALA A 154 -16.27 -0.17 -2.16
C ALA A 154 -17.79 -0.27 -2.27
N PHE A 155 -18.31 -0.92 -3.32
CA PHE A 155 -19.74 -1.14 -3.51
C PHE A 155 -20.31 -2.10 -2.45
N ASP A 156 -19.65 -3.22 -2.18
CA ASP A 156 -20.00 -4.19 -1.12
C ASP A 156 -19.86 -3.57 0.29
N GLY A 157 -19.01 -2.55 0.42
CA GLY A 157 -18.79 -1.81 1.66
C GLY A 157 -19.94 -0.90 2.07
N LEU A 158 -20.76 -0.43 1.13
CA LEU A 158 -21.93 0.44 1.36
C LEU A 158 -23.03 -0.26 2.18
#